data_AF-A0A7S3UI61-F1
#
_entry.id   AF-A0A7S3UI61-F1
#
_cell.length_a   1.000
_cell.length_b   1.000
_cell.length_c   1.000
_cell.angle_alpha   90.00
_cell.angle_beta   90.00
_cell.angle_gamma   90.00
#
_symmetry.space_group_name_H-M   'P 1'
#
loop_
_entity.id
_entity.type
_entity.pdbx_description
1 polymer ?
#
loop_
_entity_poly.entity_id
_entity_poly.type
_entity_poly.pdbx_seq_one_letter_code
_entity_poly.pdbx_strand_id
1 'polypeptide(L)'
;SASATCERLMGAFVSAMCYWYHFSTTGTRIQLNTCKEDGLAASFLKMLRNDGKQPDPLHIRVINAAYILYAEHDLNASTFTARVIASTLSDTYSCIAGAIGALRGPLHGGANEAHP
;
A
#
# COMPACT_ATOMS: atom_id res chain seq x y z
N SER A 1 10.52 -15.99 -7.68
CA SER A 1 10.75 -15.01 -8.75
C SER A 1 10.40 -13.62 -8.24
N ALA A 2 10.85 -12.54 -8.90
CA ALA A 2 10.48 -11.17 -8.52
C ALA A 2 8.96 -10.96 -8.47
N SER A 3 8.20 -11.58 -9.40
CA SER A 3 6.73 -11.56 -9.40
C SER A 3 6.11 -12.05 -8.09
N ALA A 4 6.56 -13.20 -7.58
CA ALA A 4 6.05 -13.76 -6.33
C ALA A 4 6.38 -12.86 -5.12
N THR A 5 7.51 -12.16 -5.15
CA THR A 5 7.87 -11.17 -4.13
C THR A 5 6.93 -9.97 -4.20
N CYS A 6 6.65 -9.45 -5.40
CA CYS A 6 5.71 -8.35 -5.60
C CYS A 6 4.30 -8.71 -5.13
N GLU A 7 3.78 -9.89 -5.48
CA GLU A 7 2.46 -10.38 -5.02
C GLU A 7 2.37 -10.44 -3.49
N ARG A 8 3.41 -10.97 -2.83
CA ARG A 8 3.48 -11.00 -1.37
C ARG A 8 3.52 -9.60 -0.77
N LEU A 9 4.29 -8.70 -1.36
CA LEU A 9 4.41 -7.32 -0.89
C LEU A 9 3.08 -6.58 -1.02
N MET A 10 2.37 -6.70 -2.15
CA MET A 10 1.06 -6.06 -2.33
C MET A 10 0.06 -6.48 -1.24
N GLY A 11 0.00 -7.79 -0.92
CA GLY A 11 -0.88 -8.28 0.15
C GLY A 11 -0.41 -7.88 1.56
N ALA A 12 0.89 -8.01 1.85
CA ALA A 12 1.44 -7.75 3.18
C ALA A 12 1.44 -6.25 3.53
N PHE A 13 1.61 -5.36 2.54
CA PHE A 13 1.71 -3.92 2.76
C PHE A 13 0.42 -3.33 3.34
N VAL A 14 -0.73 -3.74 2.81
CA VAL A 14 -2.05 -3.34 3.32
C VAL A 14 -2.22 -3.75 4.78
N SER A 15 -1.89 -5.00 5.11
CA SER A 15 -1.99 -5.52 6.47
C SER A 15 -1.05 -4.81 7.44
N ALA A 16 0.21 -4.59 7.04
CA ALA A 16 1.19 -3.90 7.86
C ALA A 16 0.79 -2.44 8.14
N MET A 17 0.31 -1.72 7.11
CA MET A 17 -0.18 -0.34 7.26
C MET A 17 -1.38 -0.25 8.19
N CYS A 18 -2.42 -1.07 7.98
CA CYS A 18 -3.61 -1.03 8.84
C CYS A 18 -3.28 -1.42 10.28
N TYR A 19 -2.45 -2.45 10.49
CA TYR A 19 -2.01 -2.83 11.82
C TYR A 19 -1.26 -1.68 12.51
N TRP A 20 -0.29 -1.08 11.82
CA TRP A 20 0.48 0.03 12.36
C TRP A 20 -0.40 1.25 12.64
N TYR A 21 -1.36 1.57 11.78
CA TYR A 21 -2.31 2.65 11.99
C TYR A 21 -3.03 2.48 13.33
N HIS A 22 -3.74 1.37 13.54
CA HIS A 22 -4.46 1.13 14.80
C HIS A 22 -3.53 1.06 16.01
N PHE A 23 -2.37 0.41 15.87
CA PHE A 23 -1.43 0.31 16.97
C PHE A 23 -0.84 1.67 17.37
N SER A 24 -0.47 2.51 16.40
CA SER A 24 0.14 3.82 16.65
C SER A 24 -0.88 4.88 17.08
N THR A 25 -2.13 4.80 16.64
CA THR A 25 -3.16 5.80 16.97
C THR A 25 -3.94 5.47 18.24
N THR A 26 -4.25 4.20 18.49
CA THR A 26 -5.11 3.79 19.62
C THR A 26 -4.48 2.72 20.52
N GLY A 27 -3.26 2.24 20.22
CA GLY A 27 -2.65 1.12 20.94
C GLY A 27 -3.30 -0.24 20.65
N THR A 28 -4.26 -0.30 19.72
CA THR A 28 -5.05 -1.51 19.46
C THR A 28 -4.33 -2.44 18.49
N ARG A 29 -4.20 -3.70 18.88
CA ARG A 29 -3.73 -4.78 18.00
C ARG A 29 -4.93 -5.39 17.29
N ILE A 30 -5.04 -5.15 15.98
CA ILE A 30 -6.12 -5.69 15.16
C ILE A 30 -5.83 -7.12 14.72
N GLN A 31 -6.89 -7.88 14.46
CA GLN A 31 -6.78 -9.18 13.78
C GLN A 31 -6.81 -8.97 12.27
N LEU A 32 -6.06 -9.79 11.52
CA LEU A 32 -6.03 -9.77 10.06
C LEU A 32 -7.21 -10.56 9.50
N ASN A 33 -8.42 -10.06 9.73
CA ASN A 33 -9.70 -10.73 9.41
C ASN A 33 -10.04 -10.65 7.92
N THR A 34 -9.15 -11.20 7.08
CA THR A 34 -9.25 -11.24 5.62
C THR A 34 -9.21 -12.68 5.13
N CYS A 35 -9.95 -13.02 4.08
CA CYS A 35 -9.93 -14.33 3.45
C CYS A 35 -9.35 -14.28 2.02
N LYS A 36 -9.05 -15.44 1.42
CA LYS A 36 -8.43 -15.50 0.09
C LYS A 36 -9.33 -14.93 -1.01
N GLU A 37 -10.63 -14.94 -0.77
CA GLU A 37 -11.67 -14.44 -1.67
C GLU A 37 -11.77 -12.91 -1.61
N ASP A 38 -11.18 -12.27 -0.59
CA ASP A 38 -11.12 -10.82 -0.48
C ASP A 38 -10.06 -10.24 -1.44
N GLY A 39 -10.49 -9.36 -2.33
CA GLY A 39 -9.57 -8.49 -3.06
C GLY A 39 -8.85 -7.49 -2.13
N LEU A 40 -7.80 -6.81 -2.64
CA LEU A 40 -7.02 -5.84 -1.87
C LEU A 40 -7.88 -4.73 -1.23
N ALA A 41 -8.84 -4.17 -1.98
CA ALA A 41 -9.73 -3.12 -1.47
C ALA A 41 -10.64 -3.60 -0.32
N ALA A 42 -11.20 -4.81 -0.45
CA ALA A 42 -12.04 -5.38 0.60
C ALA A 42 -11.21 -5.68 1.86
N SER A 43 -10.03 -6.27 1.68
CA SER A 43 -9.07 -6.53 2.75
C SER A 43 -8.68 -5.24 3.49
N PHE A 44 -8.34 -4.18 2.76
CA PHE A 44 -8.03 -2.86 3.31
C PHE A 44 -9.18 -2.32 4.16
N LEU A 45 -10.40 -2.29 3.62
CA LEU A 45 -11.57 -1.74 4.30
C LEU A 45 -11.95 -2.53 5.56
N LYS A 46 -11.86 -3.86 5.53
CA LYS A 46 -12.10 -4.72 6.71
C LYS A 46 -11.13 -4.40 7.83
N MET A 47 -9.84 -4.32 7.52
CA MET A 47 -8.80 -4.05 8.52
C MET A 47 -8.81 -2.60 9.01
N LEU A 48 -9.07 -1.63 8.13
CA LEU A 48 -9.17 -0.22 8.51
C LEU A 48 -10.34 0.02 9.47
N ARG A 49 -11.51 -0.54 9.18
CA ARG A 49 -12.70 -0.37 10.03
C ARG A 49 -12.63 -1.20 11.31
N ASN A 50 -12.04 -2.39 11.25
CA ASN A 50 -11.89 -3.32 12.37
C ASN A 50 -13.20 -3.54 13.18
N ASP A 51 -14.35 -3.57 12.51
CA ASP A 51 -15.68 -3.72 13.13
C ASP A 51 -16.33 -5.09 12.85
N GLY A 52 -15.62 -5.98 12.15
CA GLY A 52 -16.07 -7.31 11.78
C GLY A 52 -17.17 -7.34 10.70
N LYS A 53 -17.55 -6.20 10.12
CA LYS A 53 -18.61 -6.11 9.11
C LYS A 53 -18.04 -6.22 7.70
N GLN A 54 -18.85 -6.70 6.78
CA GLN A 54 -18.51 -6.66 5.36
C GLN A 54 -18.51 -5.20 4.86
N PRO A 55 -17.52 -4.79 4.05
CA PRO A 55 -17.53 -3.46 3.45
C PRO A 55 -18.66 -3.30 2.43
N ASP A 56 -19.17 -2.07 2.30
CA ASP A 56 -20.16 -1.73 1.29
C ASP A 56 -19.58 -1.96 -0.12
N PRO A 57 -20.31 -2.61 -1.05
CA PRO A 57 -19.85 -2.80 -2.43
C PRO A 57 -19.42 -1.51 -3.14
N LEU A 58 -20.09 -0.38 -2.86
CA LEU A 58 -19.73 0.92 -3.40
C LEU A 58 -18.37 1.37 -2.88
N HIS A 59 -18.09 1.23 -1.58
CA HIS A 59 -16.79 1.57 -1.00
C HIS A 59 -15.67 0.71 -1.59
N ILE A 60 -15.91 -0.60 -1.76
CA ILE A 60 -14.94 -1.50 -2.42
C ILE A 60 -14.64 -1.01 -3.84
N ARG A 61 -15.69 -0.63 -4.60
CA ARG A 61 -15.53 -0.13 -5.98
C ARG A 61 -14.73 1.18 -6.04
N VAL A 62 -14.98 2.10 -5.10
CA VAL A 62 -14.25 3.38 -5.02
C VAL A 62 -12.77 3.14 -4.70
N ILE A 63 -12.46 2.29 -3.71
CA ILE A 63 -11.06 1.99 -3.37
C ILE A 63 -10.36 1.25 -4.52
N ASN A 64 -11.03 0.32 -5.19
CA ASN A 64 -10.47 -0.33 -6.38
C ASN A 64 -10.16 0.68 -7.50
N ALA A 65 -11.06 1.63 -7.76
CA ALA A 65 -10.82 2.68 -8.74
C ALA A 65 -9.61 3.54 -8.35
N ALA A 66 -9.49 3.90 -7.06
CA ALA A 66 -8.33 4.63 -6.55
C ALA A 66 -7.03 3.83 -6.75
N TYR A 67 -7.01 2.54 -6.41
CA TYR A 67 -5.83 1.69 -6.64
C TYR A 67 -5.46 1.60 -8.12
N ILE A 68 -6.42 1.51 -9.03
CA ILE A 68 -6.16 1.51 -10.46
C ILE A 68 -5.56 2.86 -10.91
N LEU A 69 -6.13 3.98 -10.44
CA LEU A 69 -5.65 5.32 -10.81
C LEU A 69 -4.22 5.60 -10.32
N TYR A 70 -3.87 5.09 -9.13
CA TYR A 70 -2.54 5.28 -8.54
C TYR A 70 -1.54 4.17 -8.91
N ALA A 71 -1.93 3.17 -9.70
CA ALA A 71 -1.11 1.99 -9.96
C ALA A 71 0.20 2.32 -10.71
N GLU A 72 0.15 3.27 -11.65
CA GLU A 72 1.30 3.65 -12.46
C GLU A 72 1.16 5.11 -12.90
N HIS A 73 2.27 5.83 -12.90
CA HIS A 73 2.32 7.21 -13.39
C HIS A 73 3.72 7.52 -13.93
N ASP A 74 4.10 6.82 -14.99
CA ASP A 74 5.37 6.93 -15.71
C ASP A 74 6.61 6.88 -14.78
N LEU A 75 7.71 7.50 -15.24
CA LEU A 75 8.97 7.61 -14.51
C LEU A 75 8.95 8.75 -13.48
N ASN A 76 7.94 8.77 -12.62
CA ASN A 76 7.93 9.65 -11.44
C ASN A 76 9.14 9.36 -10.51
N ALA A 77 9.42 10.27 -9.58
CA ALA A 77 10.63 10.21 -8.75
C ALA A 77 10.81 8.88 -7.99
N SER A 78 9.75 8.29 -7.45
CA SER A 78 9.81 6.99 -6.78
C SER A 78 10.07 5.83 -7.74
N THR A 79 9.43 5.82 -8.92
CA THR A 79 9.68 4.81 -9.96
C THR A 79 11.12 4.89 -10.47
N PHE A 80 11.63 6.10 -10.72
CA PHE A 80 13.01 6.30 -11.15
C PHE A 80 14.01 5.83 -10.07
N THR A 81 13.75 6.13 -8.80
CA THR A 81 14.57 5.67 -7.67
C THR A 81 14.65 4.14 -7.60
N ALA A 82 13.51 3.43 -7.71
CA ALA A 82 13.52 1.97 -7.76
C ALA A 82 14.38 1.43 -8.92
N ARG A 83 14.32 2.05 -10.10
CA ARG A 83 15.13 1.64 -11.26
C ARG A 83 16.62 1.86 -11.04
N VAL A 84 17.02 2.96 -10.40
CA VAL A 84 18.42 3.22 -10.04
C VAL A 84 18.93 2.12 -9.11
N ILE A 85 18.18 1.75 -8.07
CA ILE A 85 18.53 0.66 -7.15
C ILE A 85 18.58 -0.69 -7.89
N ALA A 86 17.60 -0.98 -8.74
CA ALA A 86 17.60 -2.22 -9.53
C ALA A 86 18.79 -2.31 -10.49
N SER A 87 19.31 -1.18 -11.00
CA SER A 87 20.43 -1.15 -11.94
C SER A 87 21.75 -1.67 -11.35
N THR A 88 21.86 -1.73 -10.03
CA THR A 88 23.01 -2.31 -9.32
C THR A 88 22.82 -3.81 -9.01
N LEU A 89 21.77 -4.44 -9.56
CA LEU A 89 21.35 -5.82 -9.30
C LEU A 89 20.89 -6.05 -7.85
N SER A 90 20.42 -5.01 -7.18
CA SER A 90 19.81 -5.11 -5.85
C SER A 90 18.45 -5.83 -5.90
N ASP A 91 17.96 -6.25 -4.73
CA ASP A 91 16.74 -7.04 -4.61
C ASP A 91 15.46 -6.17 -4.63
N THR A 92 14.31 -6.82 -4.83
CA THR A 92 13.00 -6.17 -4.95
C THR A 92 12.59 -5.41 -3.68
N TYR A 93 12.95 -5.90 -2.48
CA TYR A 93 12.63 -5.20 -1.24
C TYR A 93 13.42 -3.90 -1.13
N SER A 94 14.71 -3.93 -1.47
CA SER A 94 15.56 -2.73 -1.52
C SER A 94 15.03 -1.69 -2.52
N CYS A 95 14.59 -2.12 -3.70
CA CYS A 95 13.98 -1.23 -4.70
C CYS A 95 12.72 -0.54 -4.16
N ILE A 96 11.82 -1.30 -3.52
CA ILE A 96 10.56 -0.78 -2.99
C ILE A 96 10.80 0.13 -1.78
N ALA A 97 11.72 -0.23 -0.89
CA ALA A 97 12.10 0.61 0.25
C ALA A 97 12.63 1.98 -0.20
N GLY A 98 13.50 2.01 -1.22
CA GLY A 98 13.99 3.26 -1.80
C GLY A 98 12.88 4.10 -2.45
N ALA A 99 11.98 3.46 -3.20
CA ALA A 99 10.82 4.12 -3.79
C ALA A 99 9.89 4.73 -2.74
N ILE A 100 9.61 4.03 -1.64
CA ILE A 100 8.82 4.54 -0.51
C ILE A 100 9.49 5.78 0.10
N GLY A 101 10.82 5.74 0.26
CA GLY A 101 11.60 6.88 0.74
C GLY A 101 11.45 8.13 -0.14
N ALA A 102 11.53 7.95 -1.46
CA ALA A 102 11.30 9.03 -2.42
C ALA A 102 9.86 9.53 -2.43
N LEU A 103 8.87 8.62 -2.31
CA LEU A 103 7.45 8.94 -2.29
C LEU A 103 7.04 9.77 -1.06
N ARG A 104 7.67 9.53 0.10
CA ARG A 104 7.39 10.27 1.33
C ARG A 104 7.70 11.78 1.24
N GLY A 105 8.52 12.21 0.28
CA GLY A 105 8.90 13.62 0.14
C GLY A 105 7.68 14.53 -0.07
N PRO A 106 7.67 15.75 0.52
CA PRO A 106 6.54 16.68 0.41
C PRO A 106 6.28 17.18 -1.02
N LEU A 107 7.29 17.11 -1.90
CA LEU A 107 7.17 17.47 -3.31
C LEU A 107 6.78 16.30 -4.22
N HIS A 108 6.53 15.12 -3.65
CA HIS A 108 6.08 13.93 -4.38
C HIS A 108 4.77 13.41 -3.75
N GLY A 109 4.78 12.26 -3.06
CA GLY A 109 3.57 11.70 -2.47
C GLY A 109 3.01 12.50 -1.30
N GLY A 110 3.87 13.24 -0.57
CA GLY A 110 3.45 14.11 0.52
C GLY A 110 2.68 15.36 0.07
N ALA A 111 2.64 15.67 -1.24
CA ALA A 111 1.92 16.83 -1.75
C ALA A 111 0.41 16.72 -1.49
N ASN A 112 -0.16 15.50 -1.49
CA ASN A 112 -1.57 15.26 -1.19
C ASN A 112 -1.94 15.53 0.28
N GLU A 113 -0.96 15.51 1.20
CA GLU A 113 -1.17 15.81 2.63
C GLU A 113 -0.77 17.26 2.99
N ALA A 114 0.09 17.89 2.18
CA ALA A 114 0.61 19.24 2.42
C ALA A 114 -0.33 20.38 1.97
N HIS A 115 -1.37 20.06 1.21
CA HIS A 115 -2.36 21.03 0.74
C HIS A 115 -3.75 20.72 1.36
N PRO A 116 -4.08 21.33 2.52
CA PRO A 116 -5.45 21.36 3.04
C PRO A 116 -6.39 22.24 2.18
#